data_AF-A0A072TL39-F1
#
_entry.id   AF-A0A072TL39-F1
#
_cell.length_a   1.000
_cell.length_b   1.000
_cell.length_c   1.000
_cell.angle_alpha   90.00
_cell.angle_beta   90.00
_cell.angle_gamma   90.00
#
_symmetry.space_group_name_H-M   'P 1'
#
loop_
_entity.id
_entity.type
_entity.pdbx_description
1 polymer ?
#
loop_
_entity_poly.entity_id
_entity_poly.type
_entity_poly.pdbx_seq_one_letter_code
_entity_poly.pdbx_strand_id
1 'polypeptide(L)'
;MAKGTHIAVVSIPLFSHQSSIIEFCKRLIHLHHHIHITCIFSTIDAPIPATLKLLESLPSSINCTFLPPINKQDLPRDFVLEIELTTAQSMPSFRKSLLSLCSSSTSSPVVALVVDPYASQALEIAKD
;
A
#
# COMPACT_ATOMS: atom_id res chain seq x y z
N MET A 1 20.78 20.38 0.90
CA MET A 1 19.43 20.08 1.39
C MET A 1 19.31 18.58 1.48
N ALA A 2 18.90 18.00 2.62
CA ALA A 2 18.72 16.55 2.72
C ALA A 2 17.72 16.12 1.64
N LYS A 3 18.13 15.22 0.75
CA LYS A 3 17.25 14.62 -0.24
C LYS A 3 16.18 13.87 0.55
N GLY A 4 14.90 14.18 0.35
CA GLY A 4 13.81 13.52 1.08
C GLY A 4 13.89 12.00 0.89
N THR A 5 13.40 11.25 1.87
CA THR A 5 13.39 9.79 1.83
C THR A 5 11.97 9.34 1.53
N HIS A 6 11.75 8.51 0.49
CA HIS A 6 10.41 7.99 0.19
C HIS A 6 10.36 6.48 0.46
N ILE A 7 9.37 6.04 1.23
CA ILE A 7 9.09 4.63 1.49
C ILE A 7 7.75 4.26 0.85
N ALA A 8 7.74 3.20 0.05
CA ALA A 8 6.52 2.58 -0.43
C ALA A 8 6.04 1.53 0.59
N VAL A 9 4.73 1.37 0.72
CA VAL A 9 4.10 0.41 1.62
C VAL A 9 2.99 -0.31 0.86
N VAL A 10 2.90 -1.63 0.97
CA VAL A 10 1.80 -2.41 0.39
C VAL A 10 1.06 -3.16 1.48
N SER A 11 -0.27 -3.17 1.43
CA SER A 11 -1.12 -3.96 2.33
C SER A 11 -2.34 -4.52 1.63
N ILE A 12 -2.81 -5.65 2.16
CA ILE A 12 -3.92 -6.45 1.64
C ILE A 12 -5.29 -5.78 1.92
N PRO A 13 -6.40 -6.26 1.34
CA PRO A 13 -7.72 -5.65 1.51
C PRO A 13 -8.37 -6.07 2.84
N LEU A 14 -7.66 -5.87 3.96
CA LEU A 14 -8.13 -6.24 5.29
C LEU A 14 -7.90 -5.10 6.29
N PHE A 15 -8.97 -4.67 6.97
CA PHE A 15 -8.95 -3.48 7.84
C PHE A 15 -7.85 -3.52 8.89
N SER A 16 -7.68 -4.65 9.58
CA SER A 16 -6.70 -4.80 10.66
C SER A 16 -5.26 -4.66 10.17
N HIS A 17 -4.98 -5.08 8.94
CA HIS A 17 -3.66 -4.94 8.31
C HIS A 17 -3.42 -3.48 7.92
N GLN A 18 -4.40 -2.87 7.25
CA GLN A 18 -4.33 -1.48 6.83
C GLN A 18 -4.22 -0.52 8.04
N SER A 19 -4.96 -0.76 9.11
CA SER A 19 -4.88 0.06 10.32
C SER A 19 -3.53 -0.07 11.01
N SER A 20 -3.02 -1.30 11.16
CA SER A 20 -1.73 -1.56 11.79
C SER A 20 -0.58 -0.92 11.01
N ILE A 21 -0.58 -1.05 9.68
CA ILE A 21 0.50 -0.48 8.86
C ILE A 21 0.43 1.05 8.83
N ILE A 22 -0.76 1.65 8.88
CA ILE A 22 -0.92 3.09 8.99
C ILE A 22 -0.37 3.63 10.32
N GLU A 23 -0.62 2.96 11.44
CA GLU A 23 -0.05 3.37 12.73
C GLU A 23 1.47 3.22 12.77
N PHE A 24 2.02 2.17 12.13
CA PHE A 24 3.46 2.08 11.89
C PHE A 24 3.98 3.28 11.09
N CYS A 25 3.31 3.64 9.98
CA CYS A 25 3.69 4.79 9.16
C CYS A 25 3.67 6.10 9.94
N LYS A 26 2.61 6.36 10.73
CA LYS A 26 2.50 7.54 11.61
C LYS A 26 3.66 7.62 12.58
N ARG A 27 4.00 6.52 13.24
CA ARG A 27 5.13 6.47 14.17
C ARG A 27 6.47 6.71 13.46
N LEU A 28 6.64 6.16 12.26
CA LEU A 28 7.86 6.30 11.48
C LEU A 28 8.12 7.77 11.09
N ILE A 29 7.12 8.46 10.55
CA ILE A 29 7.26 9.89 10.18
C ILE A 29 7.38 10.79 11.41
N HIS A 30 6.80 10.41 12.55
CA HIS A 30 6.92 11.15 13.80
C HIS A 30 8.35 11.11 14.34
N LEU A 31 9.03 9.97 14.19
CA LEU A 31 10.44 9.82 14.57
C LEU A 31 11.40 10.38 13.50
N HIS A 32 10.96 10.40 12.23
CA HIS A 32 11.79 10.80 11.08
C HIS A 32 11.00 11.71 10.12
N HIS A 33 10.94 13.00 10.44
CA HIS A 33 10.13 14.01 9.72
C HIS A 33 10.47 14.19 8.23
N HIS A 34 11.61 13.71 7.75
CA HIS A 34 12.04 13.80 6.36
C HIS A 34 11.59 12.60 5.50
N ILE A 35 10.90 11.62 6.11
CA ILE A 35 10.33 10.46 5.42
C ILE A 35 8.94 10.81 4.91
N HIS A 36 8.73 10.54 3.62
CA HIS A 36 7.43 10.50 2.97
C HIS A 36 7.04 9.06 2.69
N ILE A 37 5.76 8.76 2.81
CA ILE A 37 5.24 7.41 2.68
C ILE A 37 4.12 7.40 1.64
N THR A 38 4.15 6.41 0.74
CA THR A 38 2.99 6.08 -0.10
C THR A 38 2.54 4.66 0.22
N CYS A 39 1.33 4.53 0.76
CA CYS A 39 0.64 3.26 0.93
C CYS A 39 -0.15 2.90 -0.33
N ILE A 40 -0.03 1.65 -0.76
CA ILE A 40 -0.68 1.08 -1.94
C ILE A 40 -1.51 -0.10 -1.47
N PHE A 41 -2.83 0.04 -1.51
CA PHE A 41 -3.76 -0.95 -0.97
C PHE A 41 -4.51 -1.67 -2.10
N SER A 42 -4.52 -3.01 -2.07
CA SER A 42 -5.47 -3.79 -2.85
C SER A 42 -6.89 -3.62 -2.30
N THR A 43 -7.91 -3.82 -3.14
CA THR A 43 -9.32 -3.69 -2.76
C THR A 43 -10.18 -4.80 -3.36
N ILE A 44 -11.24 -5.17 -2.63
CA ILE A 44 -12.32 -6.06 -3.10
C ILE A 44 -13.56 -5.17 -3.24
N ASP A 45 -14.10 -5.07 -4.44
CA ASP A 45 -15.18 -4.16 -4.86
C ASP A 45 -14.89 -2.66 -4.66
N ALA A 46 -14.63 -2.24 -3.42
CA ALA A 46 -14.30 -0.87 -3.03
C ALA A 46 -13.53 -0.83 -1.69
N PRO A 47 -12.82 0.27 -1.37
CA PRO A 47 -12.32 0.51 -0.02
C PRO A 47 -13.45 0.47 1.01
N ILE A 48 -13.24 -0.20 2.14
CA ILE A 48 -14.24 -0.22 3.20
C ILE A 48 -14.36 1.16 3.89
N PRO A 49 -15.55 1.55 4.38
CA PRO A 49 -15.75 2.86 5.01
C PRO A 49 -14.84 3.13 6.21
N ALA A 50 -14.53 2.10 7.01
CA ALA A 50 -13.65 2.23 8.16
C ALA A 50 -12.21 2.60 7.76
N THR A 51 -11.69 2.02 6.66
CA THR A 51 -10.40 2.40 6.11
C THR A 51 -10.44 3.84 5.65
N LEU A 52 -11.44 4.24 4.85
CA LEU A 52 -11.55 5.63 4.37
C LEU A 52 -11.53 6.64 5.52
N LYS A 53 -12.31 6.40 6.58
CA LYS A 53 -12.35 7.24 7.77
C LYS A 53 -11.00 7.29 8.51
N LEU A 54 -10.25 6.20 8.55
CA LEU A 54 -8.89 6.19 9.11
C LEU A 54 -7.96 7.12 8.31
N LEU A 55 -8.07 7.10 6.97
CA LEU A 55 -7.19 7.86 6.08
C LEU A 55 -7.47 9.36 6.08
N GLU A 56 -8.68 9.81 6.42
CA GLU A 56 -9.06 11.24 6.49
C GLU A 56 -8.19 12.05 7.45
N SER A 57 -7.67 11.41 8.51
CA SER A 57 -6.87 12.04 9.56
C SER A 57 -5.36 12.05 9.30
N LEU A 58 -4.91 11.58 8.12
CA LEU A 58 -3.50 11.40 7.86
C LEU A 58 -2.77 12.72 7.60
N PRO A 59 -1.53 12.86 8.12
CA PRO A 59 -0.67 13.98 7.75
C PRO A 59 -0.29 13.89 6.27
N SER A 60 0.01 15.03 5.66
CA SER A 60 0.35 15.15 4.23
C SER A 60 1.62 14.39 3.80
N SER A 61 2.43 13.93 4.76
CA SER A 61 3.58 13.07 4.51
C SER A 61 3.22 11.59 4.26
N ILE A 62 1.96 11.19 4.49
CA ILE A 62 1.46 9.84 4.20
C ILE A 62 0.36 9.94 3.14
N ASN A 63 0.67 9.47 1.94
CA ASN A 63 -0.29 9.32 0.87
C ASN A 63 -0.80 7.88 0.80
N CYS A 64 -2.08 7.69 0.50
CA CYS A 64 -2.66 6.37 0.34
C CYS A 64 -3.35 6.29 -1.02
N THR A 65 -3.11 5.20 -1.73
CA THR A 65 -3.68 4.91 -3.04
C THR A 65 -4.30 3.52 -3.03
N PHE A 66 -5.41 3.38 -3.73
CA PHE A 66 -6.08 2.10 -3.90
C PHE A 66 -5.84 1.58 -5.32
N LEU A 67 -5.44 0.32 -5.42
CA LEU A 67 -5.34 -0.37 -6.69
C LEU A 67 -6.75 -0.61 -7.27
N PRO A 68 -6.86 -0.83 -8.60
CA PRO A 68 -8.12 -1.22 -9.22
C PRO A 68 -8.77 -2.38 -8.46
N PRO A 69 -10.08 -2.32 -8.16
CA PRO A 69 -10.74 -3.32 -7.35
C PRO A 69 -10.85 -4.66 -8.08
N ILE A 70 -10.71 -5.74 -7.32
CA ILE A 70 -11.08 -7.08 -7.76
C ILE A 70 -12.55 -7.31 -7.44
N ASN A 71 -13.30 -7.83 -8.40
CA ASN A 71 -14.73 -8.12 -8.24
C ASN A 71 -14.91 -9.33 -7.32
N LYS A 72 -15.68 -9.16 -6.26
CA LYS A 72 -15.96 -10.23 -5.30
C LYS A 72 -16.64 -11.46 -5.91
N GLN A 73 -17.41 -11.28 -6.98
CA GLN A 73 -18.11 -12.39 -7.64
C GLN A 73 -17.16 -13.36 -8.34
N ASP A 74 -15.94 -12.92 -8.66
CA ASP A 74 -14.90 -13.72 -9.30
C ASP A 74 -14.02 -14.47 -8.28
N LEU A 75 -14.32 -14.32 -6.99
CA LEU A 75 -13.55 -14.88 -5.88
C LEU A 75 -14.26 -16.08 -5.22
N PRO A 76 -13.50 -17.03 -4.64
CA PRO A 76 -14.08 -18.15 -3.89
C PRO A 76 -14.79 -17.67 -2.62
N ARG A 77 -15.80 -18.42 -2.17
CA ARG A 77 -16.50 -18.16 -0.89
C ARG A 77 -15.74 -18.72 0.31
N ASP A 78 -14.42 -18.56 0.30
CA ASP A 78 -13.53 -18.87 1.41
C ASP A 78 -12.73 -17.61 1.70
N PHE A 79 -12.76 -17.13 2.94
CA PHE A 79 -12.18 -15.84 3.31
C PHE A 79 -10.66 -15.81 3.10
N VAL A 80 -9.95 -16.90 3.39
CA VAL A 80 -8.48 -16.94 3.24
C VAL A 80 -8.12 -16.90 1.76
N LEU A 81 -8.77 -17.73 0.96
CA LEU A 81 -8.55 -17.77 -0.49
C LEU A 81 -9.00 -16.47 -1.18
N GLU A 82 -10.08 -15.82 -0.71
CA GLU A 82 -10.56 -14.53 -1.20
C GLU A 82 -9.45 -13.47 -1.08
N ILE A 83 -8.82 -13.38 0.10
CA ILE A 83 -7.74 -12.42 0.38
C ILE A 83 -6.47 -12.76 -0.42
N GLU A 84 -6.07 -14.03 -0.45
CA GLU A 84 -4.87 -14.48 -1.17
C GLU A 84 -5.00 -14.21 -2.68
N LEU A 85 -6.13 -14.58 -3.29
CA LEU A 85 -6.38 -14.38 -4.71
C LEU A 85 -6.51 -12.90 -5.06
N THR A 86 -7.21 -12.11 -4.25
CA THR A 86 -7.30 -10.67 -4.48
C THR A 86 -5.91 -10.04 -4.48
N THR A 87 -5.07 -10.41 -3.51
CA THR A 87 -3.71 -9.88 -3.39
C THR A 87 -2.88 -10.28 -4.61
N ALA A 88 -2.91 -11.55 -5.00
CA ALA A 88 -2.19 -12.05 -6.17
C ALA A 88 -2.65 -11.38 -7.48
N GLN A 89 -3.97 -11.26 -7.70
CA GLN A 89 -4.54 -10.62 -8.89
C GLN A 89 -4.27 -9.11 -8.94
N SER A 90 -4.01 -8.47 -7.80
CA SER A 90 -3.66 -7.05 -7.72
C SER A 90 -2.20 -6.75 -8.10
N MET A 91 -1.31 -7.75 -8.12
CA MET A 91 0.13 -7.57 -8.32
C MET A 91 0.53 -6.88 -9.65
N PRO A 92 -0.10 -7.15 -10.80
CA PRO A 92 0.18 -6.40 -12.02
C PRO A 92 -0.12 -4.90 -11.90
N SER A 93 -1.19 -4.54 -11.20
CA SER A 93 -1.55 -3.15 -10.92
C SER A 93 -0.58 -2.54 -9.90
N PHE A 94 -0.20 -3.28 -8.87
CA PHE A 94 0.83 -2.86 -7.92
C PHE A 94 2.16 -2.54 -8.62
N ARG A 95 2.65 -3.41 -9.51
CA ARG A 95 3.86 -3.17 -10.30
C ARG A 95 3.80 -1.84 -11.05
N LYS A 96 2.68 -1.57 -11.74
CA LYS A 96 2.50 -0.29 -12.45
C LYS A 96 2.52 0.91 -11.51
N SER A 97 1.83 0.81 -10.38
CA SER A 97 1.79 1.88 -9.37
C SER A 97 3.16 2.13 -8.74
N LEU A 98 3.91 1.08 -8.41
CA LEU A 98 5.26 1.18 -7.86
C LEU A 98 6.23 1.80 -8.89
N LEU A 99 6.21 1.33 -10.14
CA LEU A 99 7.05 1.89 -11.20
C LEU A 99 6.76 3.38 -11.46
N SER A 100 5.47 3.76 -11.45
CA SER A 100 5.04 5.15 -11.57
C SER A 100 5.59 6.00 -10.41
N LEU A 101 5.49 5.49 -9.18
CA LEU A 101 6.04 6.15 -7.99
C LEU A 101 7.56 6.31 -8.06
N CYS A 102 8.29 5.27 -8.48
CA CYS A 102 9.74 5.29 -8.62
C CYS A 102 10.22 6.21 -9.76
N SER A 103 9.45 6.31 -10.85
CA SER A 103 9.81 7.12 -12.04
C SER A 103 9.39 8.58 -11.93
N SER A 104 8.65 8.95 -10.88
CA SER A 104 8.14 10.29 -10.68
C SER A 104 9.28 11.30 -10.43
N SER A 105 9.36 12.33 -11.28
CA SER A 105 10.34 13.41 -11.14
C SER A 105 9.97 14.45 -10.07
N THR A 106 8.77 14.36 -9.50
CA THR A 106 8.25 15.31 -8.50
C THR A 106 8.34 14.78 -7.07
N SER A 107 8.63 13.48 -6.89
CA SER A 107 8.80 12.85 -5.59
C SER A 107 10.27 12.51 -5.31
N SER A 108 10.58 12.31 -4.03
CA SER A 108 11.89 11.79 -3.65
C SER A 108 12.05 10.34 -4.13
N PRO A 109 13.29 9.87 -4.38
CA PRO A 109 13.52 8.47 -4.76
C PRO A 109 12.95 7.52 -3.70
N VAL A 110 12.26 6.48 -4.16
CA VAL A 110 11.81 5.38 -3.30
C VAL A 110 13.04 4.58 -2.89
N VAL A 111 13.31 4.49 -1.60
CA VAL A 111 14.51 3.80 -1.07
C VAL A 111 14.19 2.47 -0.40
N ALA A 112 12.93 2.21 -0.10
CA ALA A 112 12.49 0.99 0.57
C ALA A 112 11.02 0.68 0.26
N LEU A 113 10.70 -0.62 0.33
CA LEU A 113 9.34 -1.15 0.30
C LEU A 113 9.07 -1.89 1.61
N VAL A 114 7.98 -1.54 2.30
CA VAL A 114 7.44 -2.31 3.43
C VAL A 114 6.29 -3.16 2.92
N VAL A 115 6.35 -4.47 3.19
CA VAL A 115 5.44 -5.45 2.60
C VAL A 115 4.65 -6.17 3.68
N ASP A 116 3.33 -6.17 3.55
CA ASP A 116 2.43 -7.04 4.29
C ASP A 116 2.78 -8.52 4.03
N PRO A 117 2.87 -9.38 5.05
CA PRO A 117 3.24 -10.79 4.86
C PRO A 117 2.42 -11.55 3.81
N TYR A 118 1.15 -11.18 3.62
CA TYR A 118 0.27 -11.81 2.61
C TYR A 118 0.49 -11.26 1.19
N ALA A 119 1.24 -10.17 1.04
CA ALA A 119 1.62 -9.56 -0.24
C ALA A 119 3.10 -9.80 -0.59
N SER A 120 3.69 -10.90 -0.13
CA SER A 120 5.12 -11.22 -0.30
C SER A 120 5.61 -11.21 -1.75
N GLN A 121 4.72 -11.44 -2.73
CA GLN A 121 4.99 -11.31 -4.17
C GLN A 121 5.48 -9.90 -4.57
N ALA A 122 5.13 -8.87 -3.79
CA ALA A 122 5.59 -7.50 -3.99
C ALA A 122 7.11 -7.36 -3.81
N LEU A 123 7.75 -8.23 -3.02
CA LEU A 123 9.21 -8.23 -2.84
C LEU A 123 9.93 -8.57 -4.14
N GLU A 124 9.44 -9.56 -4.89
CA GLU A 124 10.00 -9.91 -6.19
C GLU A 124 9.80 -8.77 -7.20
N ILE A 125 8.63 -8.13 -7.18
CA ILE A 125 8.34 -6.97 -8.04
C ILE A 125 9.29 -5.79 -7.75
N ALA A 126 9.62 -5.54 -6.48
CA ALA A 126 10.49 -4.44 -6.09
C ALA A 126 11.98 -4.67 -6.38
N LYS A 127 12.38 -5.92 -6.61
CA LYS A 127 13.75 -6.28 -6.99
C LYS A 127 14.05 -5.94 -8.46
N ASP A 128 13.02 -5.95 -9.30
CA ASP A 128 13.09 -5.66 -10.74
C ASP A 128 13.24 -4.15 -11.01
#